data_AF-A0AAJ7S2I7-F1
#
_entry.id   AF-A0AAJ7S2I7-F1
#
_cell.length_a   1.000
_cell.length_b   1.000
_cell.length_c   1.000
_cell.angle_alpha   90.00
_cell.angle_beta   90.00
_cell.angle_gamma   90.00
#
_symmetry.space_group_name_H-M   'P 1'
#
loop_
_entity.id
_entity.type
_entity.pdbx_description
1 polymer ?
#
loop_
_entity_poly.entity_id
_entity_poly.type
_entity_poly.pdbx_seq_one_letter_code
_entity_poly.pdbx_strand_id
1 'polypeptide(L)'
;MSPCGAYEKGVPSRSLYNFRVLAQKLDDATEKGREEGIKIGEKKEGLMPTQKELRATMSKKLQEAIKHPDPTVAAGRKSAIKRWVGVLQDNFMGHIKYFKDDKLKFLHEVFQDGDCWSGIRLNNAALGQRFTEEKIGGIDNPLSEYNIACRYCVVDKIPSLFEKQFDSYKRSFSSNAVDGNGRPVKDDNKYILNSLLYGMKREDPVLSFWIDRESGGLKQPSNASEGFDSAVKLEWSEGVEYFYNHLKEEDKEKKLTEAIISISLSFISI
;
A
#
# COMPACT_ATOMS: atom_id res chain seq x y z
N MET A 1 -15.91 30.48 5.68
CA MET A 1 -15.89 30.58 7.16
C MET A 1 -15.49 29.21 7.68
N SER A 2 -14.51 29.14 8.58
CA SER A 2 -13.96 27.87 9.08
C SER A 2 -14.71 27.36 10.31
N PRO A 3 -14.90 26.04 10.46
CA PRO A 3 -15.23 25.40 11.72
C PRO A 3 -14.08 24.49 12.18
N CYS A 4 -12.97 25.07 12.62
CA CYS A 4 -11.97 24.35 13.42
C CYS A 4 -12.33 24.53 14.90
N GLY A 5 -12.64 23.46 15.63
CA GLY A 5 -13.08 23.56 17.02
C GLY A 5 -12.92 22.28 17.83
N ALA A 6 -12.39 22.43 19.04
CA ALA A 6 -12.44 21.48 20.15
C ALA A 6 -11.71 20.12 20.03
N TYR A 7 -10.37 20.15 19.96
CA TYR A 7 -9.52 19.09 20.53
C TYR A 7 -8.33 19.64 21.35
N GLU A 8 -8.52 20.76 22.06
CA GLU A 8 -7.52 21.27 23.01
C GLU A 8 -7.56 20.54 24.36
N LYS A 9 -6.80 19.44 24.48
CA LYS A 9 -6.29 18.97 25.78
C LYS A 9 -4.85 18.45 25.68
N GLY A 10 -3.91 19.29 26.10
CA GLY A 10 -2.69 18.82 26.78
C GLY A 10 -1.62 18.10 25.96
N VAL A 11 -1.54 18.30 24.63
CA VAL A 11 -0.37 17.83 23.87
C VAL A 11 0.87 18.63 24.30
N PRO A 12 1.97 17.99 24.78
CA PRO A 12 3.17 18.72 25.18
C PRO A 12 3.76 19.50 24.00
N SER A 13 4.06 20.79 24.18
CA SER A 13 4.52 21.68 23.10
C SER A 13 5.74 21.16 22.31
N ARG A 14 6.58 20.35 22.96
CA ARG A 14 7.75 19.69 22.37
C ARG A 14 7.39 18.63 21.33
N SER A 15 6.28 17.91 21.47
CA SER A 15 5.86 16.91 20.45
C SER A 15 5.26 17.58 19.23
N LEU A 16 4.44 18.64 19.38
CA LEU A 16 3.93 19.43 18.25
C LEU A 16 5.07 20.07 17.42
N TYR A 17 6.15 20.50 18.07
CA TYR A 17 7.37 20.94 17.38
C TYR A 17 7.99 19.81 16.56
N ASN A 18 8.16 18.62 17.17
CA ASN A 18 8.68 17.44 16.48
C ASN A 18 7.78 16.98 15.33
N PHE A 19 6.46 17.12 15.41
CA PHE A 19 5.52 16.82 14.31
C PHE A 19 5.71 17.74 13.11
N ARG A 20 5.85 19.05 13.33
CA ARG A 20 6.17 19.99 12.24
C ARG A 20 7.52 19.68 11.61
N VAL A 21 8.53 19.36 12.42
CA VAL A 21 9.85 18.91 11.93
C VAL A 21 9.78 17.59 11.18
N LEU A 22 8.89 16.65 11.56
CA LEU A 22 8.70 15.40 10.85
C LEU A 22 8.03 15.62 9.48
N ALA A 23 6.95 16.41 9.43
CA ALA A 23 6.27 16.76 8.19
C ALA A 23 7.21 17.50 7.21
N GLN A 24 7.89 18.54 7.69
CA GLN A 24 8.87 19.30 6.90
C GLN A 24 9.98 18.39 6.32
N LYS A 25 10.44 17.41 7.10
CA LYS A 25 11.47 16.43 6.67
C LYS A 25 10.94 15.34 5.74
N LEU A 26 9.64 15.13 5.65
CA LEU A 26 9.04 14.23 4.67
C LEU A 26 8.97 14.92 3.30
N ASP A 27 8.61 16.21 3.28
CA ASP A 27 8.65 17.04 2.06
C ASP A 27 10.07 17.12 1.45
N ASP A 28 11.12 17.11 2.28
CA ASP A 28 12.53 17.18 1.86
C ASP A 28 13.13 15.85 1.32
N ALA A 29 12.43 14.69 1.44
CA ALA A 29 13.07 13.36 1.44
C ALA A 29 13.43 12.70 0.09
N THR A 30 13.27 13.38 -1.04
CA THR A 30 13.07 12.72 -2.35
C THR A 30 14.32 12.16 -3.06
N GLU A 31 15.53 12.19 -2.47
CA GLU A 31 16.79 11.85 -3.19
C GLU A 31 17.70 10.73 -2.58
N LYS A 32 18.35 9.98 -3.50
CA LYS A 32 19.55 9.09 -3.37
C LYS A 32 19.41 7.62 -2.90
N GLY A 33 20.51 6.84 -3.06
CA GLY A 33 20.56 5.35 -3.21
C GLY A 33 20.91 4.51 -1.95
N ARG A 34 21.49 3.28 -2.01
CA ARG A 34 21.90 2.46 -3.18
C ARG A 34 21.81 0.90 -3.00
N GLU A 35 22.81 0.12 -3.44
CA GLU A 35 22.82 -1.36 -3.74
C GLU A 35 23.01 -2.30 -2.50
N GLU A 36 22.94 -3.65 -2.51
CA GLU A 36 22.64 -4.69 -3.54
C GLU A 36 21.48 -5.69 -3.10
N GLY A 37 21.49 -7.06 -3.12
CA GLY A 37 22.49 -8.10 -3.53
C GLY A 37 22.26 -9.63 -3.43
N ILE A 38 23.36 -10.35 -3.73
CA ILE A 38 23.72 -11.80 -3.72
C ILE A 38 22.76 -12.82 -4.40
N LYS A 39 23.37 -13.81 -5.08
CA LYS A 39 22.76 -14.95 -5.82
C LYS A 39 22.88 -16.28 -5.08
N ILE A 40 22.01 -17.24 -5.42
CA ILE A 40 22.28 -18.66 -5.75
C ILE A 40 20.92 -19.27 -6.15
N GLY A 41 20.91 -20.32 -6.97
CA GLY A 41 19.69 -21.07 -7.29
C GLY A 41 20.00 -22.41 -7.95
N GLU A 42 19.06 -23.34 -7.84
CA GLU A 42 19.04 -24.63 -8.53
C GLU A 42 17.57 -25.04 -8.76
N LYS A 43 17.32 -25.98 -9.69
CA LYS A 43 15.97 -26.32 -10.17
C LYS A 43 15.77 -27.83 -10.15
N LYS A 44 14.62 -28.30 -9.64
CA LYS A 44 14.10 -29.65 -9.86
C LYS A 44 12.63 -29.55 -10.27
N GLU A 45 12.18 -30.48 -11.09
CA GLU A 45 10.80 -30.56 -11.58
C GLU A 45 10.13 -31.84 -11.07
N GLY A 46 8.80 -31.83 -10.95
CA GLY A 46 8.00 -33.00 -10.53
C GLY A 46 7.04 -32.77 -9.36
N LEU A 47 7.03 -31.59 -8.74
CA LEU A 47 6.10 -31.25 -7.64
C LEU A 47 5.29 -29.99 -7.98
N MET A 48 4.12 -29.83 -7.33
CA MET A 48 3.41 -28.54 -7.29
C MET A 48 4.36 -27.50 -6.66
N PRO A 49 4.65 -26.36 -7.33
CA PRO A 49 5.68 -25.44 -6.88
C PRO A 49 5.31 -24.80 -5.55
N THR A 50 6.23 -24.88 -4.60
CA THR A 50 6.08 -24.28 -3.27
C THR A 50 5.94 -22.76 -3.37
N GLN A 51 5.43 -22.10 -2.33
CA GLN A 51 5.38 -20.63 -2.27
C GLN A 51 6.76 -19.99 -2.48
N LYS A 52 7.84 -20.65 -2.05
CA LYS A 52 9.23 -20.22 -2.26
C LYS A 52 9.64 -20.28 -3.75
N GLU A 53 9.22 -21.31 -4.47
CA GLU A 53 9.50 -21.46 -5.92
C GLU A 53 8.64 -20.54 -6.78
N LEU A 54 7.38 -20.32 -6.40
CA LEU A 54 6.52 -19.29 -7.03
C LEU A 54 7.11 -17.88 -6.82
N ARG A 55 7.56 -17.56 -5.60
CA ARG A 55 8.29 -16.32 -5.27
C ARG A 55 9.53 -16.14 -6.14
N ALA A 56 10.38 -17.17 -6.21
CA ALA A 56 11.61 -17.13 -7.00
C ALA A 56 11.33 -16.98 -8.51
N THR A 57 10.34 -17.71 -9.03
CA THR A 57 9.97 -17.67 -10.45
C THR A 57 9.42 -16.31 -10.86
N MET A 58 8.47 -15.77 -10.08
CA MET A 58 7.89 -14.46 -10.35
C MET A 58 8.93 -13.34 -10.17
N SER A 59 9.75 -13.41 -9.13
CA SER A 59 10.84 -12.46 -8.91
C SER A 59 11.86 -12.47 -10.06
N LYS A 60 12.21 -13.66 -10.58
CA LYS A 60 13.11 -13.78 -11.74
C LYS A 60 12.50 -13.14 -12.99
N LYS A 61 11.26 -13.45 -13.34
CA LYS A 61 10.59 -12.88 -14.52
C LYS A 61 10.49 -11.36 -14.43
N LEU A 62 10.02 -10.82 -13.32
CA LEU A 62 9.95 -9.36 -13.13
C LEU A 62 11.34 -8.69 -13.19
N GLN A 63 12.40 -9.36 -12.75
CA GLN A 63 13.78 -8.89 -12.93
C GLN A 63 14.27 -8.96 -14.39
N GLU A 64 13.68 -9.78 -15.26
CA GLU A 64 13.95 -9.81 -16.70
C GLU A 64 13.32 -8.62 -17.45
N ALA A 65 12.38 -7.90 -16.83
CA ALA A 65 11.86 -6.62 -17.33
C ALA A 65 12.91 -5.49 -17.28
N ILE A 66 13.82 -5.53 -16.29
CA ILE A 66 14.76 -4.44 -16.02
C ILE A 66 15.87 -4.38 -17.08
N LYS A 67 15.77 -3.34 -17.91
CA LYS A 67 16.78 -2.87 -18.87
C LYS A 67 17.26 -1.49 -18.42
N HIS A 68 18.57 -1.29 -18.32
CA HIS A 68 19.17 0.00 -18.02
C HIS A 68 20.63 0.05 -18.54
N PRO A 69 21.14 1.18 -19.07
CA PRO A 69 22.51 1.24 -19.60
C PRO A 69 23.61 1.07 -18.55
N ASP A 70 23.49 1.68 -17.37
CA ASP A 70 24.36 1.39 -16.22
C ASP A 70 24.00 0.00 -15.63
N PRO A 71 24.91 -1.00 -15.67
CA PRO A 71 24.68 -2.32 -15.10
C PRO A 71 24.45 -2.30 -13.59
N THR A 72 25.02 -1.31 -12.90
CA THR A 72 24.96 -1.12 -11.45
C THR A 72 23.52 -0.73 -11.05
N VAL A 73 22.95 0.29 -11.72
CA VAL A 73 21.52 0.62 -11.58
C VAL A 73 20.63 -0.56 -11.98
N ALA A 74 20.97 -1.32 -13.04
CA ALA A 74 20.21 -2.52 -13.41
C ALA A 74 20.21 -3.58 -12.31
N ALA A 75 21.32 -3.78 -11.59
CA ALA A 75 21.41 -4.69 -10.45
C ALA A 75 20.60 -4.17 -9.24
N GLY A 76 20.69 -2.87 -8.94
CA GLY A 76 19.93 -2.19 -7.90
C GLY A 76 18.42 -2.34 -8.06
N ARG A 77 17.88 -1.98 -9.24
CA ARG A 77 16.46 -2.13 -9.58
C ARG A 77 15.98 -3.59 -9.48
N LYS A 78 16.80 -4.55 -9.92
CA LYS A 78 16.49 -5.98 -9.80
C LYS A 78 16.40 -6.43 -8.33
N SER A 79 17.26 -5.90 -7.46
CA SER A 79 17.17 -6.15 -6.01
C SER A 79 15.96 -5.48 -5.36
N ALA A 80 15.57 -4.28 -5.82
CA ALA A 80 14.34 -3.64 -5.38
C ALA A 80 13.09 -4.47 -5.74
N ILE A 81 13.00 -5.03 -6.96
CA ILE A 81 11.95 -6.00 -7.33
C ILE A 81 11.98 -7.23 -6.41
N LYS A 82 13.17 -7.80 -6.11
CA LYS A 82 13.33 -8.94 -5.20
C LYS A 82 12.76 -8.66 -3.79
N ARG A 83 12.92 -7.43 -3.29
CA ARG A 83 12.34 -6.97 -2.01
C ARG A 83 10.82 -6.75 -2.13
N TRP A 84 10.36 -6.02 -3.13
CA TRP A 84 8.94 -5.72 -3.39
C TRP A 84 8.07 -6.97 -3.55
N VAL A 85 8.55 -7.95 -4.33
CA VAL A 85 7.92 -9.27 -4.48
C VAL A 85 7.78 -9.99 -3.14
N GLY A 86 8.73 -9.78 -2.22
CA GLY A 86 8.65 -10.30 -0.87
C GLY A 86 7.51 -9.67 -0.07
N VAL A 87 7.59 -8.35 0.13
CA VAL A 87 6.60 -7.58 0.91
C VAL A 87 5.17 -7.86 0.44
N LEU A 88 4.92 -7.92 -0.87
CA LEU A 88 3.60 -8.23 -1.39
C LEU A 88 3.12 -9.66 -1.13
N GLN A 89 4.00 -10.67 -1.27
CA GLN A 89 3.60 -12.07 -1.07
C GLN A 89 3.48 -12.44 0.40
N ASP A 90 4.20 -11.74 1.28
CA ASP A 90 4.20 -11.97 2.71
C ASP A 90 3.03 -11.23 3.40
N ASN A 91 2.65 -10.02 2.93
CA ASN A 91 1.67 -9.17 3.62
C ASN A 91 0.35 -8.88 2.88
N PHE A 92 0.31 -8.82 1.53
CA PHE A 92 -0.74 -8.02 0.85
C PHE A 92 -1.49 -8.70 -0.30
N MET A 93 -0.84 -9.46 -1.17
CA MET A 93 -1.45 -9.97 -2.40
C MET A 93 -1.05 -11.43 -2.68
N GLY A 94 -1.54 -12.32 -1.81
CA GLY A 94 -1.36 -13.78 -1.93
C GLY A 94 -1.88 -14.40 -3.23
N HIS A 95 -2.64 -13.66 -4.06
CA HIS A 95 -3.07 -14.06 -5.40
C HIS A 95 -2.06 -13.74 -6.51
N ILE A 96 -1.20 -12.71 -6.34
CA ILE A 96 -0.18 -12.32 -7.34
C ILE A 96 0.82 -13.46 -7.61
N LYS A 97 1.10 -14.32 -6.62
CA LYS A 97 1.98 -15.50 -6.80
C LYS A 97 1.47 -16.52 -7.83
N TYR A 98 0.24 -16.36 -8.33
CA TYR A 98 -0.35 -17.16 -9.40
C TYR A 98 -0.48 -16.39 -10.74
N PHE A 99 0.02 -15.15 -10.83
CA PHE A 99 0.00 -14.39 -12.08
C PHE A 99 0.87 -15.06 -13.14
N LYS A 100 0.31 -15.14 -14.35
CA LYS A 100 0.95 -15.63 -15.57
C LYS A 100 0.65 -14.67 -16.70
N ASP A 101 1.39 -14.84 -17.79
CA ASP A 101 1.04 -14.32 -19.11
C ASP A 101 0.69 -12.82 -19.06
N ASP A 102 -0.47 -12.37 -19.54
CA ASP A 102 -0.82 -10.94 -19.56
C ASP A 102 -0.83 -10.28 -18.18
N LYS A 103 -1.27 -10.99 -17.12
CA LYS A 103 -1.27 -10.45 -15.74
C LYS A 103 0.15 -10.20 -15.22
N LEU A 104 1.11 -11.00 -15.69
CA LEU A 104 2.52 -10.76 -15.40
C LEU A 104 3.09 -9.68 -16.32
N LYS A 105 2.68 -9.65 -17.60
CA LYS A 105 3.09 -8.61 -18.56
C LYS A 105 2.68 -7.21 -18.08
N PHE A 106 1.48 -7.03 -17.53
CA PHE A 106 1.06 -5.78 -16.87
C PHE A 106 2.11 -5.28 -15.86
N LEU A 107 2.59 -6.16 -14.97
CA LEU A 107 3.65 -5.83 -14.02
C LEU A 107 5.01 -5.56 -14.72
N HIS A 108 5.32 -6.23 -15.83
CA HIS A 108 6.53 -5.94 -16.64
C HIS A 108 6.48 -4.56 -17.30
N GLU A 109 5.32 -4.08 -17.76
CA GLU A 109 5.17 -2.73 -18.31
C GLU A 109 5.41 -1.69 -17.20
N VAL A 110 4.77 -1.85 -16.03
CA VAL A 110 4.95 -0.95 -14.87
C VAL A 110 6.40 -0.86 -14.40
N PHE A 111 7.15 -1.98 -14.39
CA PHE A 111 8.57 -1.95 -14.01
C PHE A 111 9.52 -1.54 -15.14
N GLN A 112 9.07 -1.47 -16.39
CA GLN A 112 9.82 -0.89 -17.51
C GLN A 112 9.65 0.63 -17.61
N ASP A 113 8.53 1.18 -17.12
CA ASP A 113 8.36 2.63 -16.98
C ASP A 113 9.51 3.24 -16.15
N GLY A 114 10.08 4.34 -16.63
CA GLY A 114 11.16 5.07 -15.96
C GLY A 114 10.67 5.79 -14.70
N ASP A 115 9.45 6.31 -14.70
CA ASP A 115 8.91 7.18 -13.64
C ASP A 115 8.66 6.42 -12.33
N CYS A 116 8.47 5.10 -12.43
CA CYS A 116 8.42 4.15 -11.32
C CYS A 116 9.76 4.01 -10.55
N TRP A 117 10.83 4.72 -10.93
CA TRP A 117 12.18 4.55 -10.36
C TRP A 117 12.89 5.85 -10.01
N SER A 118 13.22 6.04 -8.72
CA SER A 118 14.24 7.01 -8.30
C SER A 118 15.62 6.33 -8.32
N GLY A 119 16.30 6.42 -9.46
CA GLY A 119 17.59 5.77 -9.70
C GLY A 119 17.50 4.24 -9.63
N ILE A 120 17.83 3.68 -8.46
CA ILE A 120 17.78 2.24 -8.14
C ILE A 120 16.59 1.85 -7.24
N ARG A 121 15.98 2.83 -6.56
CA ARG A 121 14.84 2.64 -5.65
C ARG A 121 13.53 2.73 -6.45
N LEU A 122 12.51 2.00 -6.02
CA LEU A 122 11.14 2.19 -6.53
C LEU A 122 10.60 3.55 -6.05
N ASN A 123 9.97 4.29 -6.94
CA ASN A 123 9.19 5.47 -6.61
C ASN A 123 7.77 5.01 -6.21
N ASN A 124 7.49 4.89 -4.92
CA ASN A 124 6.22 4.33 -4.44
C ASN A 124 4.99 5.13 -4.91
N ALA A 125 5.09 6.46 -5.02
CA ALA A 125 3.98 7.30 -5.47
C ALA A 125 3.62 7.04 -6.95
N ALA A 126 4.62 7.08 -7.85
CA ALA A 126 4.42 6.75 -9.26
C ALA A 126 3.99 5.28 -9.46
N LEU A 127 4.58 4.36 -8.70
CA LEU A 127 4.25 2.94 -8.74
C LEU A 127 2.80 2.67 -8.31
N GLY A 128 2.32 3.37 -7.27
CA GLY A 128 0.92 3.34 -6.84
C GLY A 128 -0.03 3.93 -7.88
N GLN A 129 0.34 5.06 -8.48
CA GLN A 129 -0.42 5.68 -9.57
C GLN A 129 -0.57 4.73 -10.77
N ARG A 130 0.50 4.06 -11.21
CA ARG A 130 0.46 3.04 -12.28
C ARG A 130 -0.35 1.80 -11.91
N PHE A 131 -0.15 1.23 -10.72
CA PHE A 131 -0.96 0.07 -10.27
C PHE A 131 -2.45 0.39 -10.04
N THR A 132 -2.86 1.67 -10.20
CA THR A 132 -4.25 2.16 -10.17
C THR A 132 -4.69 2.79 -11.50
N GLU A 133 -4.03 2.46 -12.62
CA GLU A 133 -4.53 2.71 -13.97
C GLU A 133 -5.40 1.52 -14.41
N GLU A 134 -6.54 1.76 -15.06
CA GLU A 134 -7.46 0.67 -15.47
C GLU A 134 -6.84 -0.28 -16.51
N LYS A 135 -5.91 0.22 -17.33
CA LYS A 135 -5.16 -0.56 -18.33
C LYS A 135 -3.75 -0.01 -18.52
N ILE A 136 -2.77 -0.87 -18.76
CA ILE A 136 -1.39 -0.50 -19.15
C ILE A 136 -0.96 -1.34 -20.35
N GLY A 137 -0.39 -0.71 -21.38
CA GLY A 137 0.05 -1.40 -22.60
C GLY A 137 -1.07 -2.14 -23.35
N GLY A 138 -2.33 -1.70 -23.18
CA GLY A 138 -3.53 -2.38 -23.68
C GLY A 138 -4.03 -3.55 -22.83
N ILE A 139 -3.38 -3.85 -21.70
CA ILE A 139 -3.70 -4.95 -20.80
C ILE A 139 -4.55 -4.44 -19.64
N ASP A 140 -5.68 -5.10 -19.37
CA ASP A 140 -6.55 -4.80 -18.23
C ASP A 140 -5.85 -5.00 -16.88
N ASN A 141 -6.07 -4.09 -15.94
CA ASN A 141 -5.44 -4.16 -14.62
C ASN A 141 -5.86 -5.44 -13.86
N PRO A 142 -4.91 -6.33 -13.51
CA PRO A 142 -5.22 -7.59 -12.82
C PRO A 142 -5.31 -7.44 -11.30
N LEU A 143 -5.05 -6.24 -10.76
CA LEU A 143 -4.97 -5.92 -9.34
C LEU A 143 -6.32 -5.43 -8.80
N SER A 144 -6.47 -5.43 -7.47
CA SER A 144 -7.59 -4.76 -6.82
C SER A 144 -7.24 -3.28 -6.63
N GLU A 145 -7.63 -2.44 -7.59
CA GLU A 145 -7.27 -1.01 -7.67
C GLU A 145 -7.48 -0.27 -6.34
N TYR A 146 -8.65 -0.39 -5.70
CA TYR A 146 -8.91 0.22 -4.38
C TYR A 146 -7.90 -0.24 -3.31
N ASN A 147 -7.58 -1.54 -3.25
CA ASN A 147 -6.61 -2.10 -2.31
C ASN A 147 -5.18 -1.63 -2.57
N ILE A 148 -4.82 -1.30 -3.82
CA ILE A 148 -3.56 -0.64 -4.16
C ILE A 148 -3.61 0.83 -3.72
N ALA A 149 -4.66 1.56 -4.11
CA ALA A 149 -4.80 2.99 -3.86
C ALA A 149 -4.65 3.31 -2.36
N CYS A 150 -5.30 2.54 -1.50
CA CYS A 150 -5.16 2.66 -0.05
C CYS A 150 -3.71 2.46 0.41
N ARG A 151 -3.01 1.43 -0.10
CA ARG A 151 -1.68 1.01 0.35
C ARG A 151 -0.51 1.82 -0.19
N TYR A 152 -0.71 2.50 -1.31
CA TYR A 152 0.25 3.46 -1.86
C TYR A 152 -0.19 4.92 -1.65
N CYS A 153 -1.24 5.14 -0.83
CA CYS A 153 -1.81 6.45 -0.52
C CYS A 153 -2.11 7.31 -1.77
N VAL A 154 -2.75 6.68 -2.77
CA VAL A 154 -3.20 7.33 -4.02
C VAL A 154 -4.52 8.06 -3.77
N VAL A 155 -4.49 9.05 -2.86
CA VAL A 155 -5.65 9.66 -2.20
C VAL A 155 -6.69 10.19 -3.19
N ASP A 156 -6.24 10.72 -4.33
CA ASP A 156 -7.07 11.25 -5.40
C ASP A 156 -8.02 10.21 -6.01
N LYS A 157 -7.62 8.94 -6.06
CA LYS A 157 -8.42 7.85 -6.64
C LYS A 157 -9.29 7.13 -5.61
N ILE A 158 -8.88 7.09 -4.33
CA ILE A 158 -9.50 6.25 -3.29
C ILE A 158 -11.04 6.35 -3.23
N PRO A 159 -11.66 7.55 -3.18
CA PRO A 159 -13.12 7.66 -3.10
C PRO A 159 -13.82 7.08 -4.34
N SER A 160 -13.34 7.41 -5.54
CA SER A 160 -13.93 6.92 -6.80
C SER A 160 -13.81 5.39 -6.95
N LEU A 161 -12.73 4.81 -6.42
CA LEU A 161 -12.50 3.37 -6.42
C LEU A 161 -13.37 2.66 -5.37
N PHE A 162 -13.61 3.31 -4.22
CA PHE A 162 -14.56 2.82 -3.21
C PHE A 162 -15.99 2.83 -3.76
N GLU A 163 -16.42 3.91 -4.40
CA GLU A 163 -17.73 4.01 -5.06
C GLU A 163 -17.88 2.93 -6.15
N LYS A 164 -16.92 2.79 -7.08
CA LYS A 164 -16.94 1.71 -8.09
C LYS A 164 -17.08 0.32 -7.45
N GLN A 165 -16.36 0.06 -6.36
CA GLN A 165 -16.41 -1.24 -5.67
C GLN A 165 -17.74 -1.46 -4.94
N PHE A 166 -18.28 -0.44 -4.26
CA PHE A 166 -19.60 -0.47 -3.63
C PHE A 166 -20.71 -0.71 -4.66
N ASP A 167 -20.66 0.00 -5.78
CA ASP A 167 -21.69 -0.05 -6.81
C ASP A 167 -21.64 -1.35 -7.63
N SER A 168 -20.45 -1.93 -7.81
CA SER A 168 -20.27 -3.28 -8.34
C SER A 168 -20.78 -4.36 -7.38
N TYR A 169 -20.54 -4.20 -6.07
CA TYR A 169 -21.01 -5.14 -5.06
C TYR A 169 -22.55 -5.08 -4.92
N LYS A 170 -23.13 -3.88 -4.90
CA LYS A 170 -24.57 -3.62 -4.96
C LYS A 170 -25.23 -4.31 -6.16
N ARG A 171 -24.59 -4.26 -7.33
CA ARG A 171 -25.08 -4.91 -8.56
C ARG A 171 -24.98 -6.45 -8.55
N SER A 172 -24.26 -7.05 -7.60
CA SER A 172 -24.16 -8.52 -7.49
C SER A 172 -25.39 -9.16 -6.80
N PHE A 173 -26.19 -8.38 -6.05
CA PHE A 173 -27.42 -8.87 -5.43
C PHE A 173 -28.53 -9.04 -6.47
N SER A 174 -29.25 -10.17 -6.41
CA SER A 174 -30.43 -10.40 -7.24
C SER A 174 -31.55 -9.42 -6.89
N SER A 175 -32.47 -9.18 -7.82
CA SER A 175 -33.64 -8.30 -7.60
C SER A 175 -34.53 -8.73 -6.43
N ASN A 176 -34.46 -10.01 -6.06
CA ASN A 176 -35.31 -10.64 -5.05
C ASN A 176 -34.50 -11.02 -3.80
N ALA A 177 -33.26 -10.54 -3.67
CA ALA A 177 -32.41 -10.80 -2.51
C ALA A 177 -33.01 -10.12 -1.26
N VAL A 178 -33.17 -10.89 -0.19
CA VAL A 178 -33.65 -10.41 1.11
C VAL A 178 -32.61 -10.63 2.21
N ASP A 179 -32.63 -9.77 3.22
CA ASP A 179 -31.77 -9.88 4.39
C ASP A 179 -32.26 -10.97 5.36
N GLY A 180 -31.56 -11.15 6.48
CA GLY A 180 -31.96 -12.09 7.55
C GLY A 180 -33.30 -11.76 8.22
N ASN A 181 -33.92 -10.62 7.90
CA ASN A 181 -35.23 -10.18 8.39
C ASN A 181 -36.31 -10.20 7.28
N GLY A 182 -36.00 -10.72 6.09
CA GLY A 182 -36.93 -10.76 4.94
C GLY A 182 -37.09 -9.43 4.19
N ARG A 183 -36.23 -8.44 4.41
CA ARG A 183 -36.29 -7.11 3.77
C ARG A 183 -35.50 -7.09 2.47
N PRO A 184 -35.97 -6.43 1.39
CA PRO A 184 -35.22 -6.32 0.14
C PRO A 184 -33.84 -5.67 0.34
N VAL A 185 -32.77 -6.38 -0.04
CA VAL A 185 -31.37 -5.93 0.13
C VAL A 185 -31.02 -4.82 -0.86
N LYS A 186 -31.55 -4.88 -2.09
CA LYS A 186 -31.08 -4.09 -3.22
C LYS A 186 -31.15 -2.58 -3.02
N ASP A 187 -32.05 -2.11 -2.15
CA ASP A 187 -32.22 -0.68 -1.85
C ASP A 187 -31.68 -0.28 -0.46
N ASP A 188 -31.33 -1.25 0.40
CA ASP A 188 -30.66 -0.99 1.68
C ASP A 188 -29.15 -0.82 1.48
N ASN A 189 -28.76 0.39 1.06
CA ASN A 189 -27.35 0.80 0.96
C ASN A 189 -26.56 0.54 2.25
N LYS A 190 -27.19 0.60 3.44
CA LYS A 190 -26.52 0.39 4.72
C LYS A 190 -26.25 -1.09 4.96
N TYR A 191 -27.18 -1.99 4.62
CA TYR A 191 -26.93 -3.43 4.63
C TYR A 191 -25.81 -3.79 3.64
N ILE A 192 -25.92 -3.33 2.39
CA ILE A 192 -24.93 -3.58 1.33
C ILE A 192 -23.54 -3.12 1.77
N LEU A 193 -23.44 -1.91 2.34
CA LEU A 193 -22.19 -1.36 2.85
C LEU A 193 -21.62 -2.24 3.96
N ASN A 194 -22.39 -2.57 4.99
CA ASN A 194 -21.90 -3.44 6.08
C ASN A 194 -21.45 -4.83 5.59
N SER A 195 -22.16 -5.40 4.60
CA SER A 195 -21.82 -6.68 3.99
C SER A 195 -20.50 -6.61 3.18
N LEU A 196 -20.30 -5.53 2.41
CA LEU A 196 -19.02 -5.25 1.74
C LEU A 196 -17.87 -5.06 2.74
N LEU A 197 -18.06 -4.24 3.77
CA LEU A 197 -17.06 -3.94 4.80
C LEU A 197 -16.65 -5.19 5.61
N TYR A 198 -17.53 -6.18 5.71
CA TYR A 198 -17.23 -7.50 6.27
C TYR A 198 -16.41 -8.35 5.30
N GLY A 199 -16.78 -8.37 4.01
CA GLY A 199 -16.04 -9.10 2.96
C GLY A 199 -14.64 -8.52 2.65
N MET A 200 -14.41 -7.23 2.91
CA MET A 200 -13.19 -6.50 2.54
C MET A 200 -11.91 -6.90 3.31
N LYS A 201 -11.95 -7.86 4.25
CA LYS A 201 -10.76 -8.43 4.94
C LYS A 201 -9.78 -7.38 5.49
N ARG A 202 -10.14 -6.83 6.65
CA ARG A 202 -9.38 -5.84 7.44
C ARG A 202 -8.12 -6.43 8.09
N GLU A 203 -7.20 -6.89 7.24
CA GLU A 203 -5.95 -7.59 7.62
C GLU A 203 -4.74 -6.63 7.67
N ASP A 204 -4.86 -5.45 7.08
CA ASP A 204 -3.82 -4.40 7.00
C ASP A 204 -4.33 -3.10 7.66
N PRO A 205 -3.57 -2.46 8.58
CA PRO A 205 -3.97 -1.19 9.20
C PRO A 205 -4.22 -0.06 8.21
N VAL A 206 -3.41 0.06 7.13
CA VAL A 206 -3.52 1.17 6.17
C VAL A 206 -4.81 1.04 5.35
N LEU A 207 -5.06 -0.14 4.77
CA LEU A 207 -6.36 -0.45 4.17
C LEU A 207 -7.52 -0.22 5.15
N SER A 208 -7.37 -0.64 6.40
CA SER A 208 -8.45 -0.56 7.40
C SER A 208 -8.83 0.89 7.73
N PHE A 209 -7.85 1.81 7.80
CA PHE A 209 -8.12 3.24 7.92
C PHE A 209 -8.97 3.74 6.75
N TRP A 210 -8.56 3.50 5.50
CA TRP A 210 -9.27 4.01 4.33
C TRP A 210 -10.68 3.41 4.22
N ILE A 211 -10.83 2.11 4.49
CA ILE A 211 -12.14 1.47 4.61
C ILE A 211 -13.05 2.16 5.64
N ASP A 212 -12.54 2.49 6.83
CA ASP A 212 -13.33 3.15 7.87
C ASP A 212 -13.53 4.65 7.60
N ARG A 213 -12.65 5.31 6.84
CA ARG A 213 -12.83 6.68 6.35
C ARG A 213 -13.95 6.76 5.31
N GLU A 214 -13.84 6.02 4.21
CA GLU A 214 -14.78 6.09 3.09
C GLU A 214 -16.17 5.53 3.45
N SER A 215 -16.26 4.68 4.48
CA SER A 215 -17.55 4.27 5.06
C SER A 215 -18.13 5.23 6.12
N GLY A 216 -17.47 6.37 6.38
CA GLY A 216 -17.92 7.39 7.32
C GLY A 216 -17.89 6.96 8.79
N GLY A 217 -17.03 6.01 9.15
CA GLY A 217 -17.02 5.33 10.45
C GLY A 217 -15.63 4.97 10.94
N LEU A 218 -14.77 5.97 11.18
CA LEU A 218 -13.45 5.82 11.80
C LEU A 218 -13.56 5.07 13.14
N LYS A 219 -13.05 3.83 13.18
CA LYS A 219 -12.93 2.99 14.38
C LYS A 219 -11.49 3.01 14.87
N GLN A 220 -11.28 2.81 16.17
CA GLN A 220 -9.92 2.70 16.71
C GLN A 220 -9.14 1.59 15.97
N PRO A 221 -7.90 1.86 15.53
CA PRO A 221 -7.12 0.91 14.74
C PRO A 221 -6.69 -0.28 15.61
N SER A 222 -6.90 -1.49 15.08
CA SER A 222 -6.56 -2.75 15.75
C SER A 222 -5.06 -2.91 16.03
N ASN A 223 -4.20 -2.28 15.22
CA ASN A 223 -2.76 -2.20 15.45
C ASN A 223 -2.22 -0.80 15.09
N ALA A 224 -2.31 0.14 16.03
CA ALA A 224 -1.78 1.50 15.86
C ALA A 224 -0.26 1.54 15.61
N SER A 225 0.50 0.60 16.19
CA SER A 225 1.97 0.55 16.06
C SER A 225 2.41 0.21 14.64
N GLU A 226 1.82 -0.83 14.05
CA GLU A 226 2.07 -1.23 12.65
C GLU A 226 1.48 -0.23 11.65
N GLY A 227 0.34 0.38 11.96
CA GLY A 227 -0.22 1.48 11.17
C GLY A 227 0.71 2.69 11.10
N PHE A 228 1.23 3.15 12.25
CA PHE A 228 2.20 4.24 12.32
C PHE A 228 3.48 3.90 11.53
N ASP A 229 4.05 2.72 11.78
CA ASP A 229 5.23 2.23 11.07
C ASP A 229 5.02 2.08 9.56
N SER A 230 3.77 1.94 9.10
CA SER A 230 3.43 1.86 7.68
C SER A 230 3.19 3.23 7.08
N ALA A 231 2.48 4.12 7.76
CA ALA A 231 2.26 5.50 7.32
C ALA A 231 3.58 6.28 7.20
N VAL A 232 4.53 6.07 8.11
CA VAL A 232 5.90 6.64 8.00
C VAL A 232 6.63 6.14 6.75
N LYS A 233 6.52 4.85 6.39
CA LYS A 233 7.14 4.27 5.19
C LYS A 233 6.45 4.65 3.86
N LEU A 234 5.24 5.19 3.96
CA LEU A 234 4.42 5.68 2.85
C LEU A 234 4.40 7.21 2.77
N GLU A 235 5.16 7.89 3.66
CA GLU A 235 5.30 9.36 3.73
C GLU A 235 3.93 10.06 3.94
N TRP A 236 2.95 9.31 4.46
CA TRP A 236 1.54 9.69 4.56
C TRP A 236 1.23 10.38 5.89
N SER A 237 1.43 11.70 5.91
CA SER A 237 1.30 12.60 7.07
C SER A 237 0.03 12.41 7.91
N GLU A 238 -1.15 12.36 7.29
CA GLU A 238 -2.42 12.17 7.98
C GLU A 238 -2.53 10.79 8.65
N GLY A 239 -1.96 9.75 8.04
CA GLY A 239 -1.88 8.42 8.65
C GLY A 239 -0.93 8.40 9.84
N VAL A 240 0.21 9.10 9.72
CA VAL A 240 1.17 9.28 10.83
C VAL A 240 0.49 9.95 12.03
N GLU A 241 -0.27 11.02 11.82
CA GLU A 241 -1.06 11.67 12.87
C GLU A 241 -2.15 10.74 13.44
N TYR A 242 -2.94 10.11 12.57
CA TYR A 242 -4.04 9.24 12.98
C TYR A 242 -3.57 8.07 13.84
N PHE A 243 -2.56 7.32 13.39
CA PHE A 243 -2.05 6.17 14.13
C PHE A 243 -1.26 6.59 15.37
N TYR A 244 -0.49 7.69 15.32
CA TYR A 244 0.20 8.22 16.50
C TYR A 244 -0.77 8.56 17.62
N ASN A 245 -1.88 9.25 17.32
CA ASN A 245 -2.87 9.62 18.31
C ASN A 245 -3.55 8.40 18.98
N HIS A 246 -3.49 7.22 18.34
CA HIS A 246 -3.95 5.94 18.87
C HIS A 246 -2.83 5.03 19.44
N LEU A 247 -1.57 5.46 19.43
CA LEU A 247 -0.50 4.81 20.21
C LEU A 247 -0.73 5.03 21.71
N LYS A 248 -0.23 4.11 22.53
CA LYS A 248 -0.09 4.35 23.97
C LYS A 248 0.97 5.44 24.21
N GLU A 249 0.81 6.22 25.28
CA GLU A 249 1.81 7.24 25.68
C GLU A 249 3.22 6.65 25.87
N GLU A 250 3.33 5.43 26.41
CA GLU A 250 4.61 4.71 26.59
C GLU A 250 5.33 4.36 25.27
N ASP A 251 4.58 4.19 24.17
CA ASP A 251 5.14 3.89 22.85
C ASP A 251 5.45 5.15 22.03
N LYS A 252 4.76 6.27 22.29
CA LYS A 252 4.78 7.50 21.46
C LYS A 252 6.17 8.11 21.27
N GLU A 253 6.92 8.34 22.33
CA GLU A 253 8.26 8.96 22.23
C GLU A 253 9.26 8.04 21.51
N LYS A 254 9.20 6.75 21.81
CA LYS A 254 10.00 5.71 21.13
C LYS A 254 9.67 5.66 19.64
N LYS A 255 8.40 5.57 19.27
CA LYS A 255 7.96 5.49 17.87
C LYS A 255 8.29 6.75 17.07
N LEU A 256 8.10 7.93 17.65
CA LEU A 256 8.51 9.18 17.02
C LEU A 256 10.04 9.24 16.80
N THR A 257 10.83 8.73 17.76
CA THR A 257 12.29 8.64 17.65
C THR A 257 12.73 7.62 16.58
N GLU A 258 12.13 6.43 16.56
CA GLU A 258 12.35 5.41 15.51
C GLU A 258 12.04 5.97 14.11
N ALA A 259 10.93 6.70 13.95
CA ALA A 259 10.57 7.36 12.69
C ALA A 259 11.57 8.45 12.28
N ILE A 260 11.94 9.35 13.20
CA ILE A 260 12.95 10.40 12.95
C ILE A 260 14.29 9.79 12.52
N ILE A 261 14.71 8.68 13.15
CA ILE A 261 15.95 7.97 12.80
C ILE A 261 15.80 7.27 11.45
N SER A 262 14.70 6.57 11.19
CA SER A 262 14.46 5.88 9.90
C SER A 262 14.46 6.85 8.72
N ILE A 263 13.80 8.01 8.86
CA ILE A 263 13.83 9.10 7.87
C ILE A 263 15.27 9.64 7.75
N SER A 264 15.89 10.05 8.86
CA SER A 264 17.23 10.68 8.83
C SER A 264 18.34 9.75 8.29
N LEU A 265 18.26 8.44 8.52
CA LEU A 265 19.21 7.47 7.94
C LEU A 265 19.00 7.27 6.43
N SER A 266 17.77 7.47 5.94
CA SER A 266 17.46 7.47 4.51
C SER A 266 18.11 8.66 3.79
N PHE A 267 18.29 9.79 4.48
CA PHE A 267 19.06 10.97 4.05
C PHE A 267 20.59 10.84 4.23
N ILE A 268 21.08 10.12 5.25
CA ILE A 268 22.53 10.07 5.57
C ILE A 268 23.29 9.07 4.68
N SER A 269 22.59 8.16 3.99
CA SER A 269 23.16 7.12 3.12
C SER A 269 23.51 7.62 1.70
N ILE A 270 24.12 8.81 1.60
CA ILE A 270 24.37 9.58 0.36
C ILE A 270 25.74 9.32 -0.27
#